data_AF-A0A565AXP9-F1
#
_entry.id   AF-A0A565AXP9-F1
#
_cell.length_a   1.000
_cell.length_b   1.000
_cell.length_c   1.000
_cell.angle_alpha   90.00
_cell.angle_beta   90.00
_cell.angle_gamma   90.00
#
_symmetry.space_group_name_H-M   'P 1'
#
loop_
_entity.id
_entity.type
_entity.pdbx_description
1 polymer ?
#
loop_
_entity_poly.entity_id
_entity_poly.type
_entity_poly.pdbx_seq_one_letter_code
_entity_poly.pdbx_strand_id
1 'polypeptide(L)'
;MLNKSAAQRRFNYHPVDVLKQFEVIKRINTLSSAFFWHGSSESGRGAKVKWEHLNYPKKEGGLGLWSLASWNNTCGIKLIWMLYFRAGSIWVAWIRTKYLSHSPFWALNEKNNRFSWMFLKLLKLTKVVSSFNRIKIGNGDDTFFWWDSWTPFGSLIDFLGSDGPSTLGIPLFNTISDVISFDS
;
A
#
# COMPACT_ATOMS: atom_id res chain seq x y z
N MET A 1 -8.80 39.56 -7.91
CA MET A 1 -9.72 38.45 -7.59
C MET A 1 -9.57 37.38 -8.66
N LEU A 2 -8.73 36.35 -8.41
CA LEU A 2 -8.48 35.28 -9.38
C LEU A 2 -9.52 34.17 -9.24
N ASN A 3 -10.08 33.81 -10.38
CA ASN A 3 -11.25 32.97 -10.57
C ASN A 3 -11.04 31.55 -10.01
N LYS A 4 -11.83 31.16 -9.00
CA LYS A 4 -11.78 29.83 -8.36
C LYS A 4 -12.42 28.70 -9.18
N SER A 5 -12.73 28.91 -10.47
CA SER A 5 -13.48 27.93 -11.27
C SER A 5 -12.62 26.94 -12.09
N ALA A 6 -11.30 27.05 -12.09
CA ALA A 6 -10.43 26.18 -12.90
C ALA A 6 -9.85 24.94 -12.18
N ALA A 7 -10.02 24.82 -10.86
CA ALA A 7 -9.34 23.78 -10.06
C ALA A 7 -10.20 22.55 -9.72
N GLN A 8 -11.49 22.54 -10.04
CA GLN A 8 -12.37 21.39 -9.75
C GLN A 8 -12.50 20.47 -10.97
N ARG A 9 -11.36 20.01 -11.52
CA ARG A 9 -11.40 18.87 -12.45
C ARG A 9 -11.73 17.63 -11.61
N ARG A 10 -13.02 17.28 -11.64
CA ARG A 10 -13.68 16.21 -10.88
C ARG A 10 -12.97 14.88 -11.19
N PHE A 11 -11.98 14.50 -10.38
CA PHE A 11 -11.42 13.14 -10.38
C PHE A 11 -12.46 12.19 -9.78
N ASN A 12 -13.46 11.84 -10.58
CA ASN A 12 -14.30 10.68 -10.30
C ASN A 12 -13.45 9.44 -10.58
N TYR A 13 -12.92 8.83 -9.52
CA TYR A 13 -12.19 7.57 -9.62
C TYR A 13 -13.16 6.47 -10.06
N HIS A 14 -13.02 6.02 -11.30
CA HIS A 14 -13.79 4.93 -11.86
C HIS A 14 -13.03 3.59 -11.76
N PRO A 15 -13.73 2.44 -11.80
CA PRO A 15 -13.13 1.10 -11.85
C PRO A 15 -12.04 0.89 -12.92
N VAL A 16 -12.00 1.73 -13.96
CA VAL A 16 -11.03 1.68 -15.07
C VAL A 16 -9.57 1.83 -14.64
N ASP A 17 -9.27 2.54 -13.55
CA ASP A 17 -7.87 2.73 -13.15
C ASP A 17 -7.27 1.46 -12.53
N VAL A 18 -8.08 0.66 -11.80
CA VAL A 18 -7.67 -0.66 -11.28
C VAL A 18 -7.36 -1.63 -12.42
N LEU A 19 -8.10 -1.51 -13.52
CA LEU A 19 -7.91 -2.33 -14.70
C LEU A 19 -6.57 -2.01 -15.38
N LYS A 20 -6.04 -0.78 -15.29
CA LYS A 20 -4.87 -0.35 -16.06
C LYS A 20 -3.57 -1.10 -15.68
N GLN A 21 -3.30 -1.34 -14.40
CA GLN A 21 -2.11 -2.12 -13.99
C GLN A 21 -2.22 -3.59 -14.38
N PHE A 22 -3.41 -4.18 -14.23
CA PHE A 22 -3.64 -5.58 -14.56
C PHE A 22 -3.51 -5.83 -16.07
N GLU A 23 -4.05 -4.94 -16.90
CA GLU A 23 -3.94 -5.01 -18.35
C GLU A 23 -2.49 -4.81 -18.84
N VAL A 24 -1.72 -3.92 -18.21
CA VAL A 24 -0.29 -3.77 -18.53
C VAL A 24 0.50 -5.03 -18.18
N ILE A 25 0.28 -5.59 -16.98
CA ILE A 25 0.96 -6.83 -16.55
C ILE A 25 0.60 -7.99 -17.48
N LYS A 26 -0.68 -8.15 -17.84
CA LYS A 26 -1.12 -9.13 -18.82
C LYS A 26 -0.45 -8.94 -20.16
N ARG A 27 -0.40 -7.71 -20.67
CA ARG A 27 0.20 -7.42 -21.97
C ARG A 27 1.68 -7.77 -21.98
N ILE A 28 2.41 -7.42 -20.91
CA ILE A 28 3.83 -7.77 -20.77
C ILE A 28 3.98 -9.29 -20.71
N ASN A 29 3.20 -9.99 -19.88
CA ASN A 29 3.24 -11.45 -19.79
C ASN A 29 2.97 -12.13 -21.14
N THR A 30 2.01 -11.62 -21.92
CA THR A 30 1.71 -12.12 -23.27
C THR A 30 2.89 -11.92 -24.21
N LEU A 31 3.51 -10.74 -24.21
CA LEU A 31 4.69 -10.45 -25.06
C LEU A 31 5.88 -11.32 -24.67
N SER A 32 6.15 -11.45 -23.37
CA SER A 32 7.21 -12.30 -22.84
C SER A 32 6.97 -13.78 -23.19
N SER A 33 5.73 -14.25 -23.09
CA SER A 33 5.35 -15.61 -23.49
C SER A 33 5.53 -15.85 -24.98
N ALA A 34 5.09 -14.92 -25.83
CA ALA A 34 5.27 -15.02 -27.28
C ALA A 34 6.76 -15.08 -27.64
N PHE A 35 7.58 -14.19 -27.07
CA PHE A 35 9.02 -14.17 -27.27
C PHE A 35 9.70 -15.46 -26.81
N PHE A 36 9.35 -15.96 -25.62
CA PHE A 36 9.97 -17.15 -25.04
C PHE A 36 9.71 -18.42 -25.89
N TRP A 37 8.50 -18.58 -26.43
CA TRP A 37 8.14 -19.77 -27.20
C TRP A 37 8.45 -19.68 -28.69
N HIS A 38 8.46 -18.47 -29.28
CA HIS A 38 8.50 -18.30 -30.74
C HIS A 38 9.58 -17.32 -31.22
N GLY A 39 10.36 -16.71 -30.31
CA GLY A 39 11.37 -15.72 -30.66
C GLY A 39 10.81 -14.42 -31.26
N SER A 40 9.49 -14.20 -31.19
CA SER A 40 8.81 -13.04 -31.76
C SER A 40 7.68 -12.55 -30.86
N SER A 41 7.34 -11.26 -30.94
CA SER A 41 6.28 -10.64 -30.15
C SER A 41 4.88 -10.71 -30.79
N GLU A 42 4.77 -11.27 -32.00
CA GLU A 42 3.59 -11.12 -32.87
C GLU A 42 2.58 -12.26 -32.73
N SER A 43 2.99 -13.45 -32.24
CA SER A 43 2.16 -14.64 -32.13
C SER A 43 2.31 -15.34 -30.78
N GLY A 44 1.22 -15.41 -30.01
CA GLY A 44 1.13 -16.20 -28.78
C GLY A 44 0.49 -17.59 -28.97
N ARG A 45 0.22 -18.01 -30.22
CA ARG A 45 -0.42 -19.31 -30.51
C ARG A 45 0.62 -20.42 -30.46
N GLY A 46 0.36 -21.45 -29.64
CA GLY A 46 1.25 -22.61 -29.51
C GLY A 46 2.11 -22.65 -28.24
N ALA A 47 1.82 -21.79 -27.25
CA ALA A 47 2.45 -21.91 -25.93
C ALA A 47 2.16 -23.29 -25.32
N LYS A 48 3.22 -24.07 -25.05
CA LYS A 48 3.10 -25.42 -24.48
C LYS A 48 2.68 -25.41 -23.01
N VAL A 49 3.01 -24.33 -22.31
CA VAL A 49 2.75 -24.14 -20.87
C VAL A 49 2.24 -22.72 -20.64
N LYS A 50 1.24 -22.57 -19.76
CA LYS A 50 0.73 -21.26 -19.35
C LYS A 50 1.86 -20.44 -18.70
N TRP A 51 1.94 -19.15 -19.04
CA TRP A 51 2.97 -18.24 -18.51
C TRP A 51 3.03 -18.23 -16.97
N GLU A 52 1.89 -18.32 -16.30
CA GLU A 52 1.80 -18.36 -14.83
C GLU A 52 2.53 -19.56 -14.22
N HIS A 53 2.58 -20.69 -14.92
CA HIS A 53 3.25 -21.91 -14.43
C HIS A 53 4.78 -21.80 -14.52
N LEU A 54 5.30 -20.93 -15.37
CA LEU A 54 6.74 -20.69 -15.45
C LEU A 54 7.28 -20.01 -14.18
N ASN A 55 6.39 -19.37 -13.41
CA ASN A 55 6.77 -18.69 -12.18
C ASN A 55 7.01 -19.64 -10.99
N TYR A 56 6.57 -20.90 -11.08
CA TYR A 56 6.82 -21.86 -10.01
C TYR A 56 8.31 -22.19 -9.89
N PRO A 57 8.80 -22.54 -8.68
CA PRO A 57 10.16 -23.03 -8.50
C PRO A 57 10.48 -24.22 -9.40
N LYS A 58 11.76 -24.39 -9.75
CA LYS A 58 12.23 -25.55 -10.54
C LYS A 58 11.85 -26.90 -9.94
N LYS A 59 11.76 -26.97 -8.61
CA LYS A 59 11.33 -28.16 -7.86
C LYS A 59 9.85 -28.53 -8.10
N GLU A 60 9.03 -27.56 -8.48
CA GLU A 60 7.59 -27.71 -8.75
C GLU A 60 7.29 -27.76 -10.26
N GLY A 61 8.33 -27.94 -11.10
CA GLY A 61 8.18 -28.03 -12.55
C GLY A 61 8.06 -26.69 -13.29
N GLY A 62 8.27 -25.56 -12.61
CA GLY A 62 8.37 -24.24 -13.23
C GLY A 62 9.80 -23.83 -13.59
N LEU A 63 9.97 -22.60 -14.08
CA LEU A 63 11.29 -22.03 -14.41
C LEU A 63 11.87 -21.15 -13.29
N GLY A 64 11.10 -20.87 -12.25
CA GLY A 64 11.45 -19.93 -11.19
C GLY A 64 11.41 -18.47 -11.65
N LEU A 65 10.64 -18.16 -12.70
CA LEU A 65 10.47 -16.80 -13.14
C LEU A 65 9.65 -15.98 -12.13
N TRP A 66 9.86 -14.69 -12.15
CA TRP A 66 9.21 -13.78 -11.25
C TRP A 66 7.85 -13.35 -11.76
N SER A 67 6.79 -13.61 -10.98
CA SER A 67 5.45 -13.09 -11.27
C SER A 67 5.45 -11.57 -11.19
N LEU A 68 5.19 -10.90 -12.32
CA LEU A 68 5.07 -9.44 -12.38
C LEU A 68 3.96 -8.91 -11.45
N ALA A 69 2.90 -9.68 -11.23
CA ALA A 69 1.85 -9.32 -10.27
C ALA A 69 2.39 -9.29 -8.83
N SER A 70 3.17 -10.32 -8.45
CA SER A 70 3.83 -10.37 -7.14
C SER A 70 4.85 -9.23 -6.99
N TRP A 71 5.65 -8.98 -8.02
CA TRP A 71 6.61 -7.87 -8.05
C TRP A 71 5.95 -6.50 -7.88
N ASN A 72 4.84 -6.26 -8.58
CA ASN A 72 4.09 -5.02 -8.42
C ASN A 72 3.58 -4.81 -6.99
N ASN A 73 3.11 -5.88 -6.33
CA ASN A 73 2.72 -5.82 -4.93
C ASN A 73 3.94 -5.56 -4.01
N THR A 74 5.07 -6.21 -4.24
CA THR A 74 6.32 -5.98 -3.48
C THR A 74 6.81 -4.54 -3.64
N CYS A 75 6.77 -3.97 -4.83
CA CYS A 75 7.08 -2.55 -5.07
C CYS A 75 6.12 -1.64 -4.28
N GLY A 76 4.83 -1.97 -4.25
CA GLY A 76 3.85 -1.26 -3.42
C GLY A 76 4.18 -1.32 -1.92
N ILE A 77 4.54 -2.49 -1.41
CA ILE A 77 4.98 -2.66 -0.02
C ILE A 77 6.24 -1.82 0.26
N LYS A 78 7.21 -1.81 -0.66
CA LYS A 78 8.40 -0.95 -0.56
C LYS A 78 8.05 0.53 -0.49
N LEU A 79 7.07 0.99 -1.26
CA LEU A 79 6.59 2.38 -1.20
C LEU A 79 5.94 2.70 0.15
N ILE A 80 5.17 1.78 0.72
CA ILE A 80 4.61 1.92 2.09
C ILE A 80 5.74 2.01 3.12
N TRP A 81 6.76 1.16 2.98
CA TRP A 81 7.92 1.18 3.86
C TRP A 81 8.67 2.52 3.77
N MET A 82 8.88 3.05 2.55
CA MET A 82 9.48 4.38 2.35
C MET A 82 8.65 5.52 2.97
N LEU A 83 7.32 5.38 2.98
CA LEU A 83 6.40 6.34 3.59
C LEU A 83 6.54 6.38 5.13
N TYR A 84 6.77 5.21 5.74
CA TYR A 84 6.99 5.02 7.18
C TYR A 84 8.36 5.51 7.62
N PHE A 85 9.42 4.99 7.01
CA PHE A 85 10.81 5.28 7.41
C PHE A 85 11.36 6.57 6.79
N ARG A 86 10.46 7.51 6.46
CA ARG A 86 10.74 8.89 6.03
C ARG A 86 11.89 8.99 5.03
N ALA A 87 11.83 8.18 3.98
CA ALA A 87 12.78 8.31 2.88
C ALA A 87 12.60 9.71 2.26
N GLY A 88 13.69 10.47 2.10
CA GLY A 88 13.71 11.88 1.64
C GLY A 88 13.25 12.13 0.20
N SER A 89 12.26 11.37 -0.28
CA SER A 89 11.65 11.50 -1.59
C SER A 89 10.57 12.59 -1.60
N ILE A 90 10.54 13.39 -2.67
CA ILE A 90 9.51 14.40 -2.91
C ILE A 90 8.10 13.80 -2.92
N TRP A 91 7.97 12.55 -3.39
CA TRP A 91 6.71 11.83 -3.43
C TRP A 91 6.20 11.51 -2.01
N VAL A 92 7.10 11.12 -1.11
CA VAL A 92 6.78 10.86 0.31
C VAL A 92 6.30 12.15 0.97
N ALA A 93 7.02 13.26 0.78
CA ALA A 93 6.63 14.56 1.32
C ALA A 93 5.24 14.99 0.81
N TRP A 94 5.00 14.87 -0.51
CA TRP A 94 3.72 15.21 -1.12
C TRP A 94 2.57 14.35 -0.59
N ILE A 95 2.74 13.03 -0.53
CA ILE A 95 1.71 12.11 0.01
C ILE A 95 1.39 12.45 1.46
N ARG A 96 2.40 12.72 2.28
CA ARG A 96 2.19 13.06 3.70
C ARG A 96 1.41 14.35 3.85
N THR A 97 1.79 15.41 3.15
CA THR A 97 1.07 16.69 3.17
C THR A 97 -0.33 16.58 2.59
N LYS A 98 -0.54 15.74 1.57
CA LYS A 98 -1.83 15.67 0.86
C LYS A 98 -2.85 14.76 1.54
N TYR A 99 -2.41 13.64 2.09
CA TYR A 99 -3.29 12.57 2.56
C TYR A 99 -3.14 12.24 4.06
N LEU A 100 -1.98 12.54 4.66
CA LEU A 100 -1.67 12.19 6.06
C LEU A 100 -1.54 13.41 6.98
N SER A 101 -2.07 14.57 6.57
CA SER A 101 -1.93 15.82 7.34
C SER A 101 -2.66 15.80 8.68
N HIS A 102 -3.73 15.01 8.79
CA HIS A 102 -4.63 14.99 9.97
C HIS A 102 -4.98 13.59 10.46
N SER A 103 -4.41 12.54 9.86
CA SER A 103 -4.83 11.17 10.18
C SER A 103 -3.67 10.20 9.96
N PRO A 104 -3.49 9.21 10.85
CA PRO A 104 -2.50 8.17 10.67
C PRO A 104 -2.82 7.32 9.46
N PHE A 105 -1.78 6.77 8.85
CA PHE A 105 -1.90 5.99 7.62
C PHE A 105 -2.85 4.79 7.75
N TRP A 106 -2.83 4.12 8.91
CA TRP A 106 -3.68 2.96 9.20
C TRP A 106 -5.16 3.30 9.48
N ALA A 107 -5.46 4.55 9.85
CA ALA A 107 -6.83 5.00 10.07
C ALA A 107 -7.55 5.39 8.76
N LEU A 108 -6.84 5.44 7.64
CA LEU A 108 -7.40 5.92 6.40
C LEU A 108 -8.40 4.92 5.81
N ASN A 109 -9.60 5.41 5.51
CA ASN A 109 -10.66 4.60 4.94
C ASN A 109 -10.43 4.32 3.43
N GLU A 110 -10.29 3.04 3.08
CA GLU A 110 -10.15 2.55 1.70
C GLU A 110 -11.30 2.96 0.75
N LYS A 111 -12.48 3.34 1.28
CA LYS A 111 -13.67 3.72 0.50
C LYS A 111 -13.73 5.21 0.16
N ASN A 112 -12.74 6.00 0.56
CA ASN A 112 -12.75 7.43 0.33
C ASN A 112 -12.33 7.76 -1.12
N ASN A 113 -13.29 8.23 -1.92
CA ASN A 113 -13.10 8.64 -3.31
C ASN A 113 -12.22 9.90 -3.49
N ARG A 114 -11.64 10.48 -2.43
CA ARG A 114 -10.69 11.60 -2.56
C ARG A 114 -9.25 11.13 -2.80
N PHE A 115 -8.97 9.85 -2.53
CA PHE A 115 -7.63 9.30 -2.66
C PHE A 115 -7.30 8.92 -4.10
N SER A 116 -6.04 9.17 -4.50
CA SER A 116 -5.56 8.70 -5.80
C SER A 116 -5.67 7.19 -5.89
N TRP A 117 -5.96 6.67 -7.06
CA TRP A 117 -6.05 5.23 -7.28
C TRP A 117 -4.77 4.49 -6.84
N MET A 118 -3.60 5.05 -7.13
CA MET A 118 -2.33 4.49 -6.71
C MET A 118 -2.26 4.42 -5.17
N PHE A 119 -2.69 5.46 -4.48
CA PHE A 119 -2.72 5.47 -3.02
C PHE A 119 -3.76 4.50 -2.45
N LEU A 120 -4.94 4.37 -3.06
CA LEU A 120 -5.92 3.34 -2.70
C LEU A 120 -5.35 1.92 -2.86
N LYS A 121 -4.53 1.68 -3.89
CA LYS A 121 -3.84 0.39 -4.08
C LYS A 121 -2.83 0.14 -2.95
N LEU A 122 -2.10 1.17 -2.50
CA LEU A 122 -1.23 1.06 -1.31
C LEU A 122 -2.05 0.80 -0.04
N LEU A 123 -3.20 1.48 0.13
CA LEU A 123 -4.09 1.23 1.26
C LEU A 123 -4.60 -0.21 1.28
N LYS A 124 -4.84 -0.85 0.13
CA LYS A 124 -5.20 -2.28 0.09
C LYS A 124 -4.07 -3.21 0.50
N LEU A 125 -2.82 -2.79 0.29
CA LEU A 125 -1.63 -3.55 0.69
C LEU A 125 -1.31 -3.37 2.19
N THR A 126 -1.92 -2.38 2.86
CA THR A 126 -1.75 -2.16 4.32
C THR A 126 -2.03 -3.45 5.09
N LYS A 127 -3.14 -4.14 4.81
CA LYS A 127 -3.52 -5.39 5.46
C LYS A 127 -2.44 -6.47 5.40
N VAL A 128 -1.73 -6.54 4.28
CA VAL A 128 -0.60 -7.46 4.11
C VAL A 128 0.60 -6.97 4.91
N VAL A 129 0.86 -5.65 4.94
CA VAL A 129 1.97 -5.08 5.71
C VAL A 129 1.73 -5.18 7.21
N SER A 130 0.50 -5.02 7.70
CA SER A 130 0.13 -5.13 9.11
C SER A 130 0.53 -6.46 9.72
N SER A 131 0.47 -7.57 8.97
CA SER A 131 0.91 -8.88 9.49
C SER A 131 2.43 -8.99 9.67
N PHE A 132 3.22 -8.12 9.04
CA PHE A 132 4.68 -8.13 9.12
C PHE A 132 5.25 -6.94 9.90
N ASN A 133 4.45 -5.93 10.20
CA ASN A 133 4.93 -4.70 10.82
C ASN A 133 4.95 -4.83 12.35
N ARG A 134 6.15 -4.87 12.93
CA ARG A 134 6.37 -4.70 14.37
C ARG A 134 7.19 -3.43 14.57
N ILE A 135 6.59 -2.43 15.19
CA ILE A 135 7.27 -1.16 15.44
C ILE A 135 8.01 -1.27 16.76
N LYS A 136 9.33 -1.04 16.73
CA LYS A 136 10.11 -0.84 17.94
C LYS A 136 10.03 0.64 18.32
N ILE A 137 9.49 0.92 19.50
CA ILE A 137 9.33 2.28 20.00
C ILE A 137 10.71 2.92 20.21
N GLY A 138 10.90 4.11 19.63
CA GLY A 138 12.04 4.98 19.86
C GLY A 138 11.68 6.12 20.82
N ASN A 139 11.70 7.36 20.32
CA ASN A 139 11.25 8.56 21.03
C ASN A 139 9.73 8.67 21.17
N GLY A 140 8.95 7.96 20.35
CA GLY A 140 7.48 7.93 20.44
C GLY A 140 6.75 9.05 19.68
N ASP A 141 7.46 10.08 19.19
CA ASP A 141 6.87 11.25 18.51
C ASP A 141 6.23 10.93 17.15
N ASP A 142 6.79 9.98 16.41
CA ASP A 142 6.29 9.58 15.10
C ASP A 142 5.42 8.29 15.16
N THR A 143 5.03 7.86 16.37
CA THR A 143 4.25 6.61 16.59
C THR A 143 2.90 6.92 17.25
N PHE A 144 1.81 6.57 16.58
CA PHE A 144 0.45 6.76 17.08
C PHE A 144 0.06 5.67 18.06
N PHE A 145 -0.42 6.06 19.24
CA PHE A 145 -0.74 5.13 20.33
C PHE A 145 -1.77 4.06 19.90
N TRP A 146 -2.84 4.47 19.23
CA TRP A 146 -3.95 3.58 18.89
C TRP A 146 -3.76 2.77 17.61
N TRP A 147 -3.07 3.33 16.63
CA TRP A 147 -3.08 2.85 15.24
C TRP A 147 -1.82 2.07 14.85
N ASP A 148 -0.69 2.36 15.49
CA ASP A 148 0.56 1.70 15.18
C ASP A 148 0.71 0.37 15.90
N SER A 149 1.30 -0.62 15.22
CA SER A 149 1.56 -1.95 15.77
C SER A 149 2.84 -1.97 16.61
N TRP A 150 2.85 -1.20 17.70
CA TRP A 150 3.96 -1.13 18.66
C TRP A 150 3.81 -2.12 19.82
N THR A 151 2.63 -2.72 19.99
CA THR A 151 2.35 -3.76 21.00
C THR A 151 2.45 -5.17 20.42
N PRO A 152 2.64 -6.23 21.24
CA PRO A 152 2.60 -7.60 20.75
C PRO A 152 1.22 -8.01 20.18
N PHE A 153 0.17 -7.27 20.53
CA PHE A 153 -1.21 -7.49 20.07
C PHE A 153 -1.53 -6.77 18.76
N GLY A 154 -0.58 -6.04 18.19
CA GLY A 154 -0.78 -5.23 16.99
C GLY A 154 -1.32 -3.84 17.32
N SER A 155 -2.23 -3.35 16.48
CA SER A 155 -2.90 -2.05 16.64
C SER A 155 -3.89 -2.11 17.80
N LEU A 156 -3.78 -1.20 18.76
CA LEU A 156 -4.62 -1.21 19.96
C LEU A 156 -6.09 -0.94 19.66
N ILE A 157 -6.40 -0.15 18.63
CA ILE A 157 -7.79 0.10 18.21
C ILE A 157 -8.46 -1.16 17.66
N ASP A 158 -7.69 -2.04 17.01
CA ASP A 158 -8.20 -3.31 16.48
C ASP A 158 -8.39 -4.35 17.61
N PHE A 159 -7.54 -4.28 18.65
CA PHE A 159 -7.59 -5.18 19.80
C PHE A 159 -8.68 -4.80 20.83
N LEU A 160 -8.77 -3.51 21.19
CA LEU A 160 -9.71 -3.01 22.21
C LEU A 160 -11.06 -2.59 21.61
N GLY A 161 -11.15 -2.48 20.28
CA GLY A 161 -12.34 -2.01 19.58
C GLY A 161 -12.53 -0.49 19.66
N SER A 162 -13.62 -0.01 19.07
CA SER A 162 -13.94 1.42 18.96
C SER A 162 -14.11 2.14 20.30
N ASP A 163 -14.37 1.40 21.37
CA ASP A 163 -14.59 1.95 22.71
C ASP A 163 -13.30 2.14 23.51
N GLY A 164 -12.18 1.53 23.06
CA GLY A 164 -10.88 1.63 23.70
C GLY A 164 -10.45 3.07 24.05
N PRO A 165 -10.51 4.03 23.11
CA PRO A 165 -10.19 5.44 23.37
C PRO A 165 -11.01 6.06 24.50
N SER A 166 -12.31 5.74 24.56
CA SER A 166 -13.21 6.22 25.60
C SER A 166 -12.90 5.58 26.96
N THR A 167 -12.53 4.30 26.97
CA THR A 167 -12.20 3.55 28.20
C THR A 167 -10.88 4.02 28.82
N LEU A 168 -9.84 4.27 28.01
CA LEU A 168 -8.53 4.68 28.50
C LEU A 168 -8.38 6.20 28.61
N GLY A 169 -9.33 6.99 28.11
CA GLY A 169 -9.26 8.45 28.14
C GLY A 169 -8.17 9.04 27.25
N ILE A 170 -7.55 8.24 26.38
CA ILE A 170 -6.47 8.68 25.48
C ILE A 170 -7.08 9.03 24.12
N PRO A 171 -6.89 10.26 23.61
CA PRO A 171 -7.42 10.65 22.31
C PRO A 171 -6.90 9.78 21.15
N LEU A 172 -7.74 9.59 20.13
CA LEU A 172 -7.52 8.64 19.02
C LEU A 172 -6.24 8.90 18.20
N PHE A 173 -5.77 10.15 18.17
CA PHE A 173 -4.63 10.57 17.35
C PHE A 173 -3.41 11.01 18.18
N ASN A 174 -3.38 10.72 19.48
CA ASN A 174 -2.20 11.00 20.30
C ASN A 174 -1.02 10.09 19.92
N THR A 175 0.17 10.66 19.99
CA THR A 175 1.41 9.91 19.84
C THR A 175 1.80 9.26 21.17
N ILE A 176 2.72 8.29 21.14
CA ILE A 176 3.19 7.63 22.37
C ILE A 176 3.91 8.64 23.28
N SER A 177 4.67 9.59 22.71
CA SER A 177 5.36 10.59 23.52
C SER A 177 4.38 11.54 24.21
N ASP A 178 3.31 11.95 23.51
CA ASP A 178 2.24 12.74 24.14
C ASP A 178 1.67 12.01 25.35
N VAL A 179 1.32 10.73 25.22
CA VAL A 179 0.74 9.92 26.31
C VAL A 179 1.70 9.78 27.49
N ILE A 180 2.98 9.49 27.24
CA ILE A 180 3.98 9.33 28.31
C ILE A 180 4.20 10.66 29.04
N SER A 181 4.16 11.79 28.32
CA SER A 181 4.34 13.12 28.93
C SER A 181 3.18 13.55 29.85
N PHE A 182 2.00 12.93 29.72
CA PHE A 182 0.86 13.17 30.62
C PHE A 182 0.99 12.42 31.96
N ASP A 183 1.82 11.38 32.04
CA ASP A 183 1.91 10.47 33.20
C ASP A 183 3.12 10.79 34.11
N SER A 184 3.97 11.74 33.70
CA SER A 184 5.17 12.21 34.41
C SER A 184 5.00 13.61 34.99
#